data_AF-D2W2A8-F1
#
_entry.id   AF-D2W2A8-F1
#
_cell.length_a   1.000
_cell.length_b   1.000
_cell.length_c   1.000
_cell.angle_alpha   90.00
_cell.angle_beta   90.00
_cell.angle_gamma   90.00
#
_symmetry.space_group_name_H-M   'P 1'
#
loop_
_entity.id
_entity.type
_entity.pdbx_description
1 polymer ?
#
loop_
_entity_poly.entity_id
_entity_poly.type
_entity_poly.pdbx_seq_one_letter_code
_entity_poly.pdbx_strand_id
1 'polypeptide(L)'
;MATNFLTITKEQLQTSPNGREYSAQVSGRGIPFLLKKVHINIELENDEDPSIVDSLLTIANDMLQKLDVYAAKATEELYELFNDEWNEEGEEVSKEDFAKRLKLESLIVKSSSRLVYFDDGELFCGHVIEVNIDNEGNVESADIAG
;
A
#
# COMPACT_ATOMS: atom_id res chain seq x y z
N MET A 1 -12.52 -14.81 -15.77
CA MET A 1 -11.90 -15.28 -14.51
C MET A 1 -12.27 -14.26 -13.46
N ALA A 2 -12.78 -14.67 -12.29
CA ALA A 2 -13.05 -13.71 -11.22
C ALA A 2 -11.70 -13.26 -10.65
N THR A 3 -11.34 -12.00 -10.88
CA THR A 3 -10.24 -11.37 -10.14
C THR A 3 -10.70 -11.34 -8.68
N ASN A 4 -10.10 -12.17 -7.83
CA ASN A 4 -10.37 -12.14 -6.41
C ASN A 4 -9.73 -10.88 -5.85
N PHE A 5 -10.54 -9.84 -5.71
CA PHE A 5 -10.09 -8.63 -5.04
C PHE A 5 -10.13 -8.82 -3.53
N LEU A 6 -9.14 -8.23 -2.86
CA LEU A 6 -9.09 -8.23 -1.41
C LEU A 6 -10.12 -7.21 -0.89
N THR A 7 -11.00 -7.64 0.01
CA THR A 7 -11.96 -6.78 0.70
C THR A 7 -11.95 -7.11 2.18
N ILE A 8 -12.07 -6.07 3.00
CA ILE A 8 -12.04 -6.13 4.45
C ILE A 8 -13.38 -5.65 4.98
N THR A 9 -13.93 -6.41 5.92
CA THR A 9 -15.15 -6.05 6.62
C THR A 9 -14.83 -5.50 8.00
N LYS A 10 -15.78 -4.76 8.58
CA LYS A 10 -15.60 -4.12 9.89
C LYS A 10 -15.35 -5.15 11.00
N GLU A 11 -15.91 -6.35 10.88
CA GLU A 11 -15.74 -7.45 11.83
C GLU A 11 -14.31 -8.00 11.87
N GLN A 12 -13.52 -7.73 10.82
CA GLN A 12 -12.11 -8.11 10.75
C GLN A 12 -11.18 -7.06 11.39
N LEU A 13 -11.70 -5.87 11.71
CA LEU A 13 -10.94 -4.80 12.33
C LEU A 13 -10.79 -5.06 13.84
N GLN A 14 -9.55 -4.94 14.31
CA GLN A 14 -9.20 -4.88 15.72
C GLN A 14 -9.00 -3.42 16.11
N THR A 15 -9.75 -2.97 17.10
CA THR A 15 -9.64 -1.61 17.63
C THR A 15 -8.56 -1.55 18.69
N SER A 16 -7.70 -0.54 18.62
CA SER A 16 -6.67 -0.28 19.64
C SER A 16 -7.30 0.14 20.98
N PRO A 17 -6.57 0.02 22.10
CA PRO A 17 -7.10 0.36 23.43
C PRO A 17 -7.57 1.81 23.58
N ASN A 18 -7.03 2.74 22.78
CA ASN A 18 -7.43 4.15 22.79
C ASN A 18 -8.66 4.45 21.91
N GLY A 19 -9.17 3.46 21.17
CA GLY A 19 -10.34 3.60 20.30
C GLY A 19 -10.10 4.38 19.01
N ARG A 20 -8.85 4.71 18.67
CA ARG A 20 -8.50 5.60 17.55
C ARG A 20 -7.86 4.89 16.36
N GLU A 21 -7.42 3.65 16.52
CA GLU A 21 -6.81 2.87 15.44
C GLU A 21 -7.59 1.59 15.24
N TYR A 22 -7.84 1.25 13.99
CA TYR A 22 -8.56 0.06 13.57
C TYR A 22 -7.67 -0.67 12.57
N SER A 23 -7.24 -1.88 12.92
CA SER A 23 -6.30 -2.62 12.09
C SER A 23 -6.83 -3.98 11.69
N ALA A 24 -6.52 -4.41 10.48
CA ALA A 24 -6.74 -5.77 10.03
C ALA A 24 -5.47 -6.36 9.44
N GLN A 25 -5.29 -7.66 9.62
CA GLN A 25 -4.29 -8.43 8.88
C GLN A 25 -5.02 -9.27 7.84
N VAL A 26 -4.63 -9.08 6.59
CA VAL A 26 -5.19 -9.84 5.46
C VAL A 26 -4.12 -10.66 4.77
N SER A 27 -4.50 -11.84 4.31
CA SER A 27 -3.64 -12.71 3.51
C SER A 27 -4.48 -13.34 2.42
N GLY A 28 -3.99 -13.33 1.19
CA GLY A 28 -4.66 -13.99 0.06
C GLY A 28 -3.66 -14.80 -0.75
N ARG A 29 -3.86 -16.13 -0.84
CA ARG A 29 -3.13 -16.94 -1.82
C ARG A 29 -3.68 -16.63 -3.22
N GLY A 30 -2.79 -16.28 -4.14
CA GLY A 30 -3.14 -16.08 -5.55
C GLY A 30 -3.67 -14.69 -5.92
N ILE A 31 -3.50 -13.70 -5.05
CA ILE A 31 -3.73 -12.28 -5.38
C ILE A 31 -2.37 -11.66 -5.76
N PRO A 32 -2.24 -11.01 -6.94
CA PRO A 32 -1.06 -10.25 -7.27
C PRO A 32 -0.69 -9.28 -6.15
N PHE A 33 0.61 -9.08 -5.90
CA PHE A 33 1.15 -8.21 -4.85
C PHE A 33 0.98 -8.69 -3.39
N LEU A 34 0.27 -9.78 -3.11
CA LEU A 34 0.14 -10.35 -1.75
C LEU A 34 0.91 -11.69 -1.62
N LEU A 35 2.10 -11.65 -1.00
CA LEU A 35 2.86 -12.87 -0.64
C LEU A 35 2.84 -13.17 0.87
N LYS A 36 2.65 -12.13 1.69
CA LYS A 36 2.66 -12.18 3.16
C LYS A 36 1.36 -11.62 3.75
N LYS A 37 1.26 -11.63 5.08
CA LYS A 37 0.21 -10.89 5.78
C LYS A 37 0.41 -9.41 5.52
N VAL A 38 -0.64 -8.74 5.05
CA VAL A 38 -0.66 -7.30 4.82
C VAL A 38 -1.38 -6.63 5.98
N HIS A 39 -0.83 -5.52 6.43
CA HIS A 39 -1.40 -4.71 7.51
C HIS A 39 -2.22 -3.56 6.93
N ILE A 40 -3.47 -3.46 7.35
CA ILE A 40 -4.36 -2.38 6.92
C ILE A 40 -4.73 -1.61 8.17
N ASN A 41 -4.38 -0.33 8.21
CA ASN A 41 -4.58 0.54 9.35
C ASN A 41 -5.50 1.68 8.96
N ILE A 42 -6.57 1.85 9.72
CA ILE A 42 -7.46 2.99 9.66
C ILE A 42 -7.25 3.77 10.95
N GLU A 43 -6.82 5.02 10.83
CA GLU A 43 -6.51 5.86 11.97
C GLU A 43 -7.44 7.06 12.00
N LEU A 44 -8.05 7.30 13.16
CA LEU A 44 -8.85 8.49 13.43
C LEU A 44 -7.93 9.61 13.90
N GLU A 45 -8.06 10.76 13.29
CA GLU A 45 -7.28 11.94 13.58
C GLU A 45 -8.03 12.87 14.56
N ASN A 46 -7.30 13.56 15.42
CA ASN A 46 -7.85 14.54 16.37
C ASN A 46 -9.05 13.98 17.16
N ASP A 47 -10.13 14.73 17.36
CA ASP A 47 -11.35 14.31 18.07
C ASP A 47 -12.43 13.74 17.11
N GLU A 48 -12.01 13.08 16.02
CA GLU A 48 -12.94 12.46 15.08
C GLU A 48 -13.85 11.42 15.73
N ASP A 49 -15.12 11.44 15.28
CA ASP A 49 -16.15 10.53 15.75
C ASP A 49 -15.94 9.13 15.15
N PRO A 50 -15.93 8.05 15.95
CA PRO A 50 -15.77 6.68 15.46
C PRO A 50 -16.79 6.22 14.39
N SER A 51 -17.89 6.94 14.19
CA SER A 51 -18.84 6.70 13.10
C SER A 51 -18.23 6.84 11.70
N ILE A 52 -17.12 7.58 11.54
CA ILE A 52 -16.46 7.74 10.23
C ILE A 52 -15.69 6.48 9.79
N VAL A 53 -15.44 5.53 10.68
CA VAL A 53 -14.66 4.31 10.39
C VAL A 53 -15.25 3.53 9.23
N ASP A 54 -16.57 3.50 9.07
CA ASP A 54 -17.21 2.80 7.95
C ASP A 54 -16.90 3.47 6.60
N SER A 55 -16.81 4.80 6.58
CA SER A 55 -16.40 5.57 5.41
C SER A 55 -14.92 5.34 5.09
N LEU A 56 -14.04 5.37 6.10
CA LEU A 56 -12.61 5.11 5.92
C LEU A 56 -12.33 3.66 5.48
N LEU A 57 -13.11 2.70 5.98
CA LEU A 57 -13.04 1.30 5.53
C LEU A 57 -13.48 1.16 4.07
N THR A 58 -14.48 1.92 3.64
CA THR A 58 -14.89 1.95 2.23
C THR A 58 -13.76 2.47 1.35
N ILE A 59 -13.07 3.53 1.78
CA ILE A 59 -11.89 4.08 1.09
C ILE A 59 -10.76 3.04 1.03
N ALA A 60 -10.44 2.39 2.16
CA ALA A 60 -9.42 1.35 2.21
C ALA A 60 -9.72 0.21 1.20
N ASN A 61 -10.97 -0.22 1.11
CA ASN A 61 -11.39 -1.25 0.16
C ASN A 61 -11.26 -0.79 -1.30
N ASP A 62 -11.59 0.47 -1.60
CA ASP A 62 -11.43 1.04 -2.95
C ASP A 62 -9.96 1.13 -3.35
N MET A 63 -9.08 1.54 -2.43
CA MET A 63 -7.62 1.54 -2.62
C MET A 63 -7.08 0.13 -2.89
N LEU A 64 -7.59 -0.89 -2.19
CA LEU A 64 -7.21 -2.29 -2.44
C LEU A 64 -7.59 -2.78 -3.85
N GLN A 65 -8.58 -2.17 -4.50
CA GLN A 65 -8.92 -2.49 -5.89
C GLN A 65 -7.93 -1.89 -6.91
N LYS A 66 -7.14 -0.89 -6.49
CA LYS A 66 -6.29 -0.05 -7.35
C LYS A 66 -4.79 -0.28 -7.15
N LEU A 67 -4.40 -1.36 -6.47
CA LEU A 67 -3.00 -1.65 -6.16
C LEU A 67 -2.10 -1.77 -7.40
N ASP A 68 -2.64 -2.28 -8.50
CA ASP A 68 -1.94 -2.36 -9.78
C ASP A 68 -1.63 -0.97 -10.35
N VAL A 69 -2.56 -0.02 -10.22
CA VAL A 69 -2.35 1.38 -10.59
C VAL A 69 -1.25 2.01 -9.74
N TYR A 70 -1.26 1.76 -8.43
CA TYR A 70 -0.26 2.31 -7.51
C TYR A 70 1.13 1.73 -7.75
N ALA A 71 1.22 0.41 -7.95
CA ALA A 71 2.48 -0.26 -8.28
C ALA A 71 3.04 0.18 -9.64
N ALA A 72 2.16 0.40 -10.64
CA ALA A 72 2.57 0.92 -11.95
C ALA A 72 3.16 2.32 -11.84
N LYS A 73 2.55 3.19 -11.01
CA LYS A 73 3.04 4.55 -10.79
C LYS A 73 4.37 4.58 -10.04
N ALA A 74 4.50 3.79 -8.97
CA ALA A 74 5.77 3.61 -8.28
C ALA A 74 6.88 3.11 -9.21
N THR A 75 6.57 2.16 -10.09
CA THR A 75 7.52 1.67 -11.10
C THR A 75 7.91 2.77 -12.08
N GLU A 76 6.95 3.58 -12.55
CA GLU A 76 7.22 4.68 -13.46
C GLU A 76 8.22 5.69 -12.86
N GLU A 77 8.05 6.03 -11.58
CA GLU A 77 8.83 7.08 -10.92
C GLU A 77 10.19 6.59 -10.41
N LEU A 78 10.30 5.34 -9.96
CA LEU A 78 11.46 4.87 -9.20
C LEU A 78 12.37 3.88 -9.94
N TYR A 79 11.94 3.29 -11.08
CA TYR A 79 12.77 2.28 -11.75
C TYR A 79 14.08 2.85 -12.35
N GLU A 80 14.02 4.09 -12.84
CA GLU A 80 15.18 4.80 -13.43
C GLU A 80 16.17 5.11 -12.32
N LEU A 81 15.68 5.71 -11.22
CA LEU A 81 16.46 5.97 -10.02
C LEU A 81 17.16 4.71 -9.49
N PHE A 82 16.45 3.58 -9.44
CA PHE A 82 17.07 2.32 -9.02
C PHE A 82 18.22 1.92 -9.92
N ASN A 83 18.01 1.88 -11.24
CA ASN A 83 19.03 1.44 -12.18
C ASN A 83 20.24 2.39 -12.23
N ASP A 84 20.00 3.69 -12.10
CA ASP A 84 21.04 4.71 -12.22
C ASP A 84 21.86 4.88 -10.93
N GLU A 85 21.24 4.76 -9.75
CA GLU A 85 21.87 5.12 -8.47
C GLU A 85 21.99 3.98 -7.45
N TRP A 86 21.14 2.96 -7.51
CA TRP A 86 21.05 1.92 -6.48
C TRP A 86 21.48 0.52 -6.93
N ASN A 87 21.51 0.28 -8.23
CA ASN A 87 21.83 -1.03 -8.79
C ASN A 87 23.34 -1.33 -8.74
N GLU A 88 23.80 -1.81 -7.59
CA GLU A 88 25.21 -2.15 -7.36
C GLU A 88 25.71 -3.33 -8.20
N GLU A 89 24.82 -4.25 -8.59
CA GLU A 89 25.17 -5.43 -9.39
C GLU A 89 25.44 -5.09 -10.86
N GLY A 90 24.91 -3.95 -11.34
CA GLY A 90 25.16 -3.40 -12.67
C GLY A 90 24.40 -4.07 -13.83
N GLU A 91 23.56 -5.06 -13.55
CA GLU A 91 22.65 -5.64 -14.55
C GLU A 91 21.31 -4.88 -14.53
N GLU A 92 20.97 -4.21 -15.63
CA GLU A 92 19.76 -3.38 -15.72
C GLU A 92 18.49 -4.21 -15.43
N VAL A 93 17.71 -3.76 -14.45
CA VAL A 93 16.41 -4.34 -14.13
C VAL A 93 15.35 -3.71 -15.03
N SER A 94 14.63 -4.56 -15.76
CA SER A 94 13.52 -4.11 -16.59
C SER A 94 12.38 -3.54 -15.75
N LYS A 95 11.59 -2.60 -16.32
CA LYS A 95 10.36 -2.10 -15.67
C LYS A 95 9.42 -3.22 -15.24
N GLU A 96 9.32 -4.27 -16.06
CA GLU A 96 8.45 -5.42 -15.77
C GLU A 96 8.95 -6.19 -14.54
N ASP A 97 10.26 -6.39 -14.42
CA ASP A 97 10.84 -7.09 -13.28
C ASP A 97 10.83 -6.24 -12.01
N PHE A 98 11.04 -4.92 -12.13
CA PHE A 98 10.84 -3.96 -11.03
C PHE A 98 9.41 -4.05 -10.48
N ALA A 99 8.41 -3.90 -11.35
CA ALA A 99 7.00 -3.97 -10.96
C ALA A 99 6.62 -5.33 -10.35
N LYS A 100 7.21 -6.43 -10.83
CA LYS A 100 7.00 -7.77 -10.27
C LYS A 100 7.57 -7.93 -8.87
N ARG A 101 8.58 -7.16 -8.46
CA ARG A 101 9.14 -7.24 -7.11
C ARG A 101 8.26 -6.55 -6.09
N LEU A 102 7.55 -5.48 -6.48
CA LEU A 102 6.66 -4.78 -5.57
C LEU A 102 5.61 -5.73 -4.97
N LYS A 103 5.48 -5.72 -3.65
CA LYS A 103 4.46 -6.45 -2.88
C LYS A 103 3.84 -5.53 -1.87
N LEU A 104 2.51 -5.53 -1.79
CA LEU A 104 1.82 -4.75 -0.78
C LEU A 104 2.30 -5.23 0.60
N GLU A 105 2.74 -4.28 1.41
CA GLU A 105 3.17 -4.49 2.79
C GLU A 105 2.11 -3.97 3.75
N SER A 106 1.73 -2.71 3.57
CA SER A 106 0.70 -2.09 4.39
C SER A 106 -0.05 -0.96 3.68
N LEU A 107 -1.18 -0.57 4.27
CA LEU A 107 -2.00 0.54 3.83
C LEU A 107 -2.42 1.32 5.07
N ILE A 108 -2.31 2.65 5.03
CA ILE A 108 -2.76 3.55 6.09
C ILE A 108 -3.82 4.49 5.51
N VAL A 109 -5.00 4.51 6.12
CA VAL A 109 -6.09 5.44 5.78
C VAL A 109 -6.40 6.33 6.96
N LYS A 110 -6.32 7.63 6.73
CA LYS A 110 -6.79 8.68 7.62
C LYS A 110 -7.77 9.57 6.87
N SER A 111 -8.41 10.51 7.54
CA SER A 111 -9.26 11.49 6.86
C SER A 111 -8.44 12.49 6.04
N SER A 112 -7.22 12.82 6.48
CA SER A 112 -6.33 13.75 5.79
C SER A 112 -5.37 13.12 4.79
N SER A 113 -4.98 11.86 4.99
CA SER A 113 -3.90 11.20 4.24
C SER A 113 -4.20 9.74 3.93
N ARG A 114 -3.69 9.25 2.81
CA ARG A 114 -3.83 7.85 2.39
C ARG A 114 -2.50 7.38 1.84
N LEU A 115 -1.94 6.34 2.43
CA LEU A 115 -0.61 5.84 2.11
C LEU A 115 -0.66 4.36 1.79
N VAL A 116 0.10 3.96 0.76
CA VAL A 116 0.30 2.56 0.39
C VAL A 116 1.79 2.26 0.46
N TYR A 117 2.16 1.21 1.18
CA TYR A 117 3.54 0.77 1.31
C TYR A 117 3.76 -0.52 0.55
N PHE A 118 4.76 -0.53 -0.32
CA PHE A 118 5.23 -1.72 -1.01
C PHE A 118 6.60 -2.15 -0.49
N ASP A 119 6.70 -3.42 -0.12
CA ASP A 119 7.97 -4.15 -0.08
C ASP A 119 8.50 -4.21 -1.52
N ASP A 120 9.72 -3.74 -1.72
CA ASP A 120 10.35 -3.61 -3.02
C ASP A 120 11.18 -4.83 -3.43
N GLY A 121 11.25 -5.87 -2.58
CA GLY A 121 12.07 -7.05 -2.84
C GLY A 121 13.56 -6.76 -2.85
N GLU A 122 14.04 -5.92 -1.93
CA GLU A 122 15.43 -5.53 -1.72
C GLU A 122 16.03 -4.69 -2.86
N LEU A 123 15.20 -3.93 -3.57
CA LEU A 123 15.67 -3.00 -4.60
C LEU A 123 16.40 -1.80 -3.97
N PHE A 124 15.90 -1.29 -2.86
CA PHE A 124 16.43 -0.12 -2.15
C PHE A 124 17.01 -0.51 -0.79
N CYS A 125 17.76 -1.61 -0.73
CA CYS A 125 18.56 -2.00 0.45
C CYS A 125 17.80 -2.00 1.79
N GLY A 126 16.59 -2.54 1.81
CA GLY A 126 15.76 -2.65 3.02
C GLY A 126 14.83 -1.45 3.30
N HIS A 127 14.77 -0.46 2.40
CA HIS A 127 13.70 0.54 2.41
C HIS A 127 12.41 -0.05 1.80
N VAL A 128 11.30 0.66 1.99
CA VAL A 128 10.03 0.39 1.34
C VAL A 128 9.70 1.51 0.36
N ILE A 129 8.79 1.25 -0.57
CA ILE A 129 8.21 2.30 -1.40
C ILE A 129 6.91 2.78 -0.75
N GLU A 130 6.85 4.07 -0.43
CA GLU A 130 5.65 4.77 0.01
C GLU A 130 4.97 5.43 -1.19
N VAL A 131 3.66 5.22 -1.36
CA VAL A 131 2.86 5.87 -2.39
C VAL A 131 1.80 6.74 -1.71
N ASN A 132 1.83 8.03 -1.99
CA ASN A 132 0.88 9.00 -1.46
C ASN A 132 -0.34 9.13 -2.37
N ILE A 133 -1.53 9.01 -1.80
CA ILE A 133 -2.80 8.98 -2.51
C ILE A 133 -3.66 10.17 -2.06
N ASP A 134 -4.13 10.95 -3.04
CA ASP A 134 -5.00 12.09 -2.79
C ASP A 134 -6.41 11.68 -2.32
N ASN A 135 -7.23 12.70 -2.05
CA ASN A 135 -8.60 12.49 -1.60
C ASN A 135 -9.57 11.91 -2.65
N GLU A 136 -9.19 11.89 -3.92
CA GLU A 136 -9.93 11.31 -5.04
C GLU A 136 -9.45 9.89 -5.39
N GLY A 137 -8.36 9.44 -4.77
CA GLY A 137 -7.76 8.12 -4.98
C GLY A 137 -6.70 8.08 -6.09
N ASN A 138 -6.21 9.24 -6.54
CA ASN A 138 -5.11 9.36 -7.49
C ASN A 138 -3.77 9.37 -6.77
N VAL A 139 -2.71 8.92 -7.45
CA VAL A 139 -1.35 8.95 -6.90
C VAL A 139 -0.75 10.36 -7.03
N GLU A 140 -0.30 10.92 -5.92
CA GLU A 140 0.42 12.20 -5.88
C GLU A 140 1.93 12.01 -6.05
N SER A 141 2.51 11.01 -5.38
CA SER A 141 3.94 10.67 -5.47
C SER A 141 4.21 9.21 -5.10
N ALA A 142 5.35 8.69 -5.54
CA ALA A 142 5.98 7.50 -5.01
C ALA A 142 7.42 7.81 -4.54
N ASP A 143 7.72 7.46 -3.30
CA ASP A 143 8.96 7.83 -2.62
C ASP A 143 9.60 6.61 -1.93
N ILE A 144 10.92 6.67 -1.72
CA ILE A 144 11.64 5.67 -0.92
C ILE A 144 11.53 6.09 0.55
N ALA A 145 11.04 5.20 1.40
CA ALA A 145 10.81 5.46 2.84
C ALA A 145 11.44 4.37 3.72
N GLY A 146 12.00 4.76 4.87
CA GLY A 146 12.67 3.86 5.82
C GLY A 146 13.89 4.47 6.48
#